data_AF-H5XS53-F1
#
_entry.id   AF-H5XS53-F1
#
_cell.length_a   1.000
_cell.length_b   1.000
_cell.length_c   1.000
_cell.angle_alpha   90.00
_cell.angle_beta   90.00
_cell.angle_gamma   90.00
#
_symmetry.space_group_name_H-M   'P 1'
#
loop_
_entity.id
_entity.type
_entity.pdbx_description
1 polymer ?
#
loop_
_entity_poly.entity_id
_entity_poly.type
_entity_poly.pdbx_seq_one_letter_code
_entity_poly.pdbx_strand_id
1 'polypeptide(L)'
;MRIAVIDGQGGGIGKHIVEQLRKQIPELDILALGTNALATGAMMRAGATEGASGESAICHNVNRVDIIVGAISVMMVYGLLGEITSAIATAVSASKAEKILIPIQRGNIHLVGVPRIPLPHQIEALVNEVKERFNVLSAPKE
;
A
#
# COMPACT_ATOMS: atom_id res chain seq x y z
N MET A 1 15.12 -3.69 -0.51
CA MET A 1 13.91 -2.98 -1.00
C MET A 1 13.01 -2.73 0.20
N ARG A 2 12.53 -1.50 0.37
CA ARG A 2 11.56 -1.10 1.39
C ARG A 2 10.26 -0.67 0.71
N ILE A 3 9.14 -1.23 1.17
CA ILE A 3 7.82 -0.91 0.62
C ILE A 3 6.93 -0.32 1.72
N ALA A 4 6.06 0.62 1.35
CA ALA A 4 4.99 1.07 2.22
C ALA A 4 3.67 0.42 1.82
N VAL A 5 2.98 -0.22 2.76
CA VAL A 5 1.58 -0.61 2.61
C VAL A 5 0.73 0.46 3.26
N ILE A 6 -0.06 1.19 2.46
CA ILE A 6 -0.97 2.23 2.95
C ILE A 6 -2.39 1.67 3.01
N ASP A 7 -3.03 1.75 4.17
CA ASP A 7 -4.44 1.41 4.35
C ASP A 7 -5.10 2.34 5.38
N GLY A 8 -6.42 2.32 5.43
CA GLY A 8 -7.19 3.03 6.45
C GLY A 8 -8.36 2.20 6.97
N GLN A 9 -9.36 2.88 7.54
CA GLN A 9 -10.53 2.24 8.15
C GLN A 9 -10.09 1.14 9.14
N GLY A 10 -10.55 -0.09 8.97
CA GLY A 10 -10.16 -1.24 9.80
C GLY A 10 -8.85 -1.94 9.40
N GLY A 11 -8.13 -1.49 8.37
CA GLY A 11 -6.88 -2.12 7.92
C GLY A 11 -7.05 -3.45 7.17
N GLY A 12 -8.26 -3.75 6.71
CA GLY A 12 -8.59 -5.07 6.16
C GLY A 12 -7.79 -5.40 4.90
N ILE A 13 -7.69 -4.48 3.95
CA ILE A 13 -7.00 -4.72 2.67
C ILE A 13 -5.49 -4.79 2.89
N GLY A 14 -4.95 -3.81 3.62
CA GLY A 14 -3.54 -3.73 3.97
C GLY A 14 -3.07 -4.96 4.73
N LYS A 15 -3.87 -5.46 5.69
CA LYS A 15 -3.58 -6.72 6.39
C LYS A 15 -3.35 -7.88 5.41
N HIS A 16 -4.27 -8.11 4.48
CA HIS A 16 -4.15 -9.22 3.52
C HIS A 16 -2.97 -9.04 2.56
N ILE A 17 -2.71 -7.80 2.13
CA ILE A 17 -1.52 -7.48 1.32
C ILE A 17 -0.24 -7.85 2.08
N VAL A 18 -0.12 -7.43 3.34
CA VAL A 18 1.05 -7.74 4.19
C VAL A 18 1.22 -9.25 4.40
N GLU A 19 0.14 -9.98 4.70
CA GLU A 19 0.19 -11.44 4.89
C GLU A 19 0.73 -12.15 3.64
N GLN A 20 0.26 -11.76 2.45
CA GLN A 20 0.71 -12.37 1.19
C GLN A 20 2.16 -11.99 0.86
N LEU A 21 2.54 -10.72 1.04
CA LEU A 21 3.91 -10.27 0.82
C LEU A 21 4.89 -10.99 1.74
N ARG A 22 4.59 -11.06 3.04
CA ARG A 22 5.46 -11.74 4.01
C ARG A 22 5.57 -13.24 3.73
N LYS A 23 4.48 -13.88 3.27
CA LYS A 23 4.49 -15.30 2.87
C LYS A 23 5.38 -15.55 1.66
N GLN A 24 5.37 -14.66 0.67
CA GLN A 24 6.08 -14.85 -0.60
C GLN A 24 7.50 -14.28 -0.62
N ILE A 25 7.78 -13.27 0.19
CA ILE A 25 9.05 -12.56 0.27
C ILE A 25 9.38 -12.29 1.76
N PRO A 26 9.80 -13.33 2.51
CA PRO A 26 9.99 -13.24 3.96
C PRO A 26 10.99 -12.17 4.42
N GLU A 27 11.93 -11.77 3.58
CA GLU A 27 12.97 -10.79 3.83
C GLU A 27 12.58 -9.35 3.45
N LEU A 28 11.40 -9.14 2.86
CA LEU A 28 10.96 -7.82 2.42
C LEU A 28 10.81 -6.86 3.62
N ASP A 29 11.35 -5.65 3.50
CA ASP A 29 11.12 -4.60 4.50
C ASP A 29 9.76 -3.92 4.23
N ILE A 30 8.78 -4.18 5.11
CA ILE A 30 7.40 -3.74 4.96
C ILE A 30 7.09 -2.69 6.02
N LEU A 31 6.88 -1.44 5.58
CA LEU A 31 6.41 -0.34 6.41
C LEU A 31 4.89 -0.24 6.34
N ALA A 32 4.20 -0.54 7.44
CA ALA A 32 2.77 -0.35 7.59
C ALA A 32 2.44 1.13 7.85
N LEU A 33 1.76 1.79 6.92
CA LEU A 33 1.33 3.17 7.04
C LEU A 33 -0.19 3.24 7.11
N GLY A 34 -0.76 3.22 8.31
CA GLY A 34 -2.20 3.39 8.49
C GLY A 34 -2.60 4.86 8.54
N THR A 35 -3.74 5.21 7.96
CA THR A 35 -4.38 6.52 8.22
C THR A 35 -4.78 6.68 9.70
N ASN A 36 -4.98 5.56 10.39
CA ASN A 36 -5.32 5.48 11.80
C ASN A 36 -4.58 4.29 12.47
N ALA A 37 -4.59 4.27 13.81
CA ALA A 37 -3.88 3.26 14.58
C ALA A 37 -4.44 1.83 14.42
N LEU A 38 -5.73 1.68 14.15
CA LEU A 38 -6.36 0.36 13.94
C LEU A 38 -5.84 -0.30 12.66
N ALA A 39 -5.76 0.47 11.57
CA ALA A 39 -5.25 0.00 10.30
C ALA A 39 -3.77 -0.39 10.39
N THR A 40 -2.94 0.46 11.01
CA THR A 40 -1.53 0.14 11.27
C THR A 40 -1.39 -1.11 12.11
N GLY A 41 -2.14 -1.23 13.21
CA GLY A 41 -2.10 -2.39 14.09
C GLY A 41 -2.50 -3.69 13.37
N ALA A 42 -3.46 -3.64 12.45
CA ALA A 42 -3.87 -4.80 11.64
C ALA A 42 -2.72 -5.27 10.73
N MET A 43 -2.05 -4.35 10.06
CA MET A 43 -0.88 -4.64 9.21
C MET A 43 0.32 -5.13 10.01
N MET A 44 0.59 -4.56 11.19
CA MET A 44 1.66 -5.04 12.08
C MET A 44 1.44 -6.49 12.52
N ARG A 45 0.21 -6.84 12.93
CA ARG A 45 -0.13 -8.22 13.30
C ARG A 45 -0.03 -9.20 12.13
N ALA A 46 -0.14 -8.72 10.90
CA ALA A 46 0.05 -9.50 9.68
C ALA A 46 1.53 -9.74 9.32
N GLY A 47 2.48 -9.11 10.04
CA GLY A 47 3.92 -9.32 9.84
C GLY A 47 4.64 -8.19 9.12
N ALA A 48 4.11 -6.95 9.16
CA ALA A 48 4.88 -5.78 8.75
C ALA A 48 6.09 -5.57 9.68
N THR A 49 7.18 -5.02 9.13
CA THR A 49 8.45 -4.81 9.86
C THR A 49 8.33 -3.65 10.84
N GLU A 50 7.82 -2.52 10.36
CA GLU A 50 7.64 -1.29 11.13
C GLU A 50 6.27 -0.68 10.82
N GLY A 51 5.75 0.15 11.74
CA GLY A 51 4.42 0.74 11.58
C GLY A 51 4.35 2.16 12.09
N ALA A 52 3.69 3.04 11.34
CA ALA A 52 3.41 4.41 11.73
C ALA A 52 1.99 4.81 11.28
N SER A 53 1.38 5.76 11.99
CA SER A 53 -0.03 6.13 11.75
C SER A 53 -0.25 7.62 11.59
N GLY A 54 -1.21 8.00 10.76
CA GLY A 54 -1.69 9.37 10.61
C GLY A 54 -0.99 10.16 9.51
N GLU A 55 -1.54 11.35 9.21
CA GLU A 55 -1.11 12.21 8.10
C GLU A 55 0.39 12.48 8.09
N SER A 56 0.95 12.95 9.20
CA SER A 56 2.38 13.29 9.29
C SER A 56 3.26 12.07 9.03
N ALA A 57 2.91 10.92 9.60
CA ALA A 57 3.64 9.68 9.39
C ALA A 57 3.63 9.24 7.91
N ILE A 58 2.47 9.32 7.26
CA ILE A 58 2.35 8.98 5.84
C ILE A 58 3.17 9.96 4.99
N CYS A 59 2.92 11.26 5.13
CA CYS A 59 3.61 12.31 4.36
C CYS A 59 5.14 12.25 4.51
N HIS A 60 5.63 11.91 5.70
CA HIS A 60 7.07 11.79 5.97
C HIS A 60 7.71 10.57 5.29
N ASN A 61 7.01 9.43 5.28
CA ASN A 61 7.59 8.15 4.88
C ASN A 61 7.38 7.80 3.40
N VAL A 62 6.39 8.37 2.72
CA VAL A 62 6.10 8.03 1.31
C VAL A 62 7.27 8.29 0.36
N ASN A 63 8.21 9.19 0.70
CA ASN A 63 9.42 9.47 -0.08
C ASN A 63 10.65 8.66 0.38
N ARG A 64 10.49 7.75 1.34
CA ARG A 64 11.55 6.96 1.97
C ARG A 64 11.40 5.46 1.73
N VAL A 65 10.59 5.11 0.75
CA VAL A 65 10.33 3.75 0.32
C VAL A 65 10.50 3.67 -1.20
N ASP A 66 10.79 2.46 -1.69
CA ASP A 66 10.94 2.21 -3.12
C ASP A 66 9.57 2.10 -3.80
N ILE A 67 8.60 1.47 -3.11
CA ILE A 67 7.26 1.18 -3.64
C ILE A 67 6.20 1.52 -2.58
N ILE A 68 5.08 2.09 -3.03
CA ILE A 68 3.85 2.27 -2.26
C ILE A 68 2.80 1.31 -2.81
N VAL A 69 2.18 0.54 -1.93
CA VAL A 69 1.11 -0.40 -2.25
C VAL A 69 -0.13 -0.16 -1.40
N GLY A 70 -1.30 -0.54 -1.94
CA GLY A 70 -2.59 -0.33 -1.27
C GLY A 70 -3.74 -0.28 -2.28
N ALA A 71 -4.87 0.26 -1.84
CA ALA A 71 -5.98 0.58 -2.75
C ALA A 71 -5.81 1.99 -3.34
N ILE A 72 -6.28 2.22 -4.57
CA ILE A 72 -6.21 3.54 -5.21
C ILE A 72 -6.91 4.65 -4.39
N SER A 73 -7.83 4.28 -3.50
CA SER A 73 -8.47 5.21 -2.56
C SER A 73 -7.49 5.99 -1.69
N VAL A 74 -6.26 5.49 -1.45
CA VAL A 74 -5.25 6.22 -0.64
C VAL A 74 -4.72 7.49 -1.32
N MET A 75 -5.00 7.66 -2.61
CA MET A 75 -4.64 8.86 -3.39
C MET A 75 -5.82 9.82 -3.59
N MET A 76 -7.00 9.49 -3.07
CA MET A 76 -8.22 10.27 -3.29
C MET A 76 -8.49 11.15 -2.08
N VAL A 77 -8.47 12.48 -2.27
CA VAL A 77 -8.82 13.43 -1.20
C VAL A 77 -10.21 13.10 -0.65
N TYR A 78 -10.31 13.01 0.66
CA TYR A 78 -11.49 12.59 1.43
C TYR A 78 -11.96 11.16 1.17
N GLY A 79 -11.13 10.35 0.51
CA GLY A 79 -11.29 8.90 0.45
C GLY A 79 -11.31 8.28 1.84
N LEU A 80 -11.81 7.05 1.93
CA LEU A 80 -11.90 6.30 3.19
C LEU A 80 -12.68 7.07 4.27
N LEU A 81 -13.86 7.58 3.91
CA LEU A 81 -14.73 8.39 4.79
C LEU A 81 -14.04 9.62 5.40
N GLY A 82 -13.13 10.26 4.65
CA GLY A 82 -12.44 11.47 5.08
C GLY A 82 -11.07 11.25 5.71
N GLU A 83 -10.61 10.01 5.87
CA GLU A 83 -9.28 9.74 6.44
C GLU A 83 -8.12 10.17 5.54
N ILE A 84 -8.33 10.18 4.22
CA ILE A 84 -7.32 10.68 3.28
C ILE A 84 -7.45 12.18 3.18
N THR A 85 -6.49 12.90 3.74
CA THR A 85 -6.42 14.35 3.65
C THR A 85 -5.81 14.79 2.31
N SER A 86 -5.94 16.08 1.98
CA SER A 86 -5.27 16.66 0.82
C SER A 86 -3.75 16.54 0.91
N ALA A 87 -3.18 16.63 2.11
CA ALA A 87 -1.75 16.45 2.33
C ALA A 87 -1.31 15.01 2.06
N ILE A 88 -2.05 14.00 2.55
CA ILE A 88 -1.76 12.58 2.26
C ILE A 88 -1.82 12.34 0.76
N ALA A 89 -2.93 12.70 0.11
CA ALA A 89 -3.12 12.45 -1.32
C ALA A 89 -2.02 13.12 -2.16
N THR A 90 -1.64 14.36 -1.82
CA THR A 90 -0.55 15.08 -2.47
C THR A 90 0.79 14.39 -2.26
N ALA A 91 1.14 14.04 -1.02
CA ALA A 91 2.42 13.42 -0.69
C ALA A 91 2.58 12.05 -1.36
N VAL A 92 1.52 11.21 -1.32
CA VAL A 92 1.52 9.91 -2.01
C VAL A 92 1.67 10.12 -3.52
N SER A 93 0.88 11.00 -4.13
CA SER A 93 0.92 11.23 -5.57
C SER A 93 2.27 11.78 -6.05
N ALA A 94 2.81 12.77 -5.34
CA ALA A 94 4.07 13.43 -5.68
C ALA A 94 5.32 12.60 -5.33
N SER A 95 5.17 11.52 -4.56
CA SER A 95 6.30 10.66 -4.21
C SER A 95 6.98 10.08 -5.46
N LYS A 96 8.30 9.94 -5.42
CA LYS A 96 9.07 9.24 -6.45
C LYS A 96 8.94 7.72 -6.37
N ALA A 97 8.45 7.20 -5.26
CA ALA A 97 8.18 5.78 -5.11
C ALA A 97 7.19 5.32 -6.18
N GLU A 98 7.38 4.11 -6.68
CA GLU A 98 6.43 3.51 -7.61
C GLU A 98 5.13 3.16 -6.88
N LYS A 99 3.98 3.29 -7.54
CA LYS A 99 2.67 2.96 -6.95
C LYS A 99 2.13 1.70 -7.61
N ILE A 100 1.95 0.64 -6.84
CA ILE A 100 1.24 -0.58 -7.28
C ILE A 100 -0.05 -0.66 -6.47
N LEU A 101 -1.17 -0.35 -7.10
CA LEU A 101 -2.44 -0.14 -6.42
C LEU A 101 -3.53 -1.04 -6.97
N ILE A 102 -4.33 -1.62 -6.08
CA ILE A 102 -5.57 -2.28 -6.49
C ILE A 102 -6.65 -1.22 -6.83
N PRO A 103 -7.50 -1.46 -7.83
CA PRO A 103 -8.51 -0.51 -8.33
C PRO A 103 -9.73 -0.40 -7.41
N ILE A 104 -9.53 -0.38 -6.08
CA ILE A 104 -10.60 -0.25 -5.09
C ILE A 104 -10.76 1.19 -4.64
N GLN A 105 -11.97 1.70 -4.82
CA GLN A 105 -12.39 3.01 -4.35
C GLN A 105 -13.87 2.97 -3.96
N ARG A 106 -14.34 4.03 -3.30
CA ARG A 106 -15.77 4.28 -3.06
C ARG A 106 -16.14 5.67 -3.58
N GLY A 107 -17.40 5.84 -4.00
CA GLY A 107 -17.95 7.12 -4.42
C GLY A 107 -18.15 7.23 -5.93
N ASN A 108 -18.10 8.46 -6.44
CA ASN A 108 -18.48 8.80 -7.81
C ASN A 108 -17.30 8.69 -8.81
N ILE A 109 -16.38 7.77 -8.56
CA ILE A 109 -15.22 7.53 -9.42
C ILE A 109 -15.45 6.21 -10.15
N HIS A 110 -15.18 6.19 -11.46
CA HIS A 110 -15.30 4.99 -12.27
C HIS A 110 -13.99 4.76 -13.02
N LEU A 111 -13.34 3.63 -12.74
CA LEU A 111 -12.15 3.20 -13.48
C LEU A 111 -12.59 2.40 -14.69
N VAL A 112 -12.46 2.99 -15.88
CA VAL A 112 -12.81 2.35 -17.16
C VAL A 112 -11.64 1.48 -17.63
N GLY A 113 -11.93 0.33 -18.24
CA GLY A 113 -10.91 -0.58 -18.77
C GLY A 113 -10.27 -1.53 -17.73
N VAL A 114 -10.69 -1.45 -16.46
CA VAL A 114 -10.17 -2.32 -15.40
C VAL A 114 -11.12 -3.51 -15.17
N PRO A 115 -10.66 -4.76 -15.31
CA PRO A 115 -11.50 -5.93 -15.10
C PRO A 115 -11.92 -6.07 -13.63
N ARG A 116 -13.19 -6.37 -13.40
CA ARG A 116 -13.73 -6.63 -12.06
C ARG A 116 -13.45 -8.08 -11.67
N ILE A 117 -12.28 -8.32 -11.11
CA ILE A 117 -11.91 -9.63 -10.56
C ILE A 117 -12.09 -9.64 -9.03
N PRO A 118 -12.30 -10.81 -8.40
CA PRO A 118 -12.39 -10.93 -6.95
C PRO A 118 -11.18 -10.33 -6.22
N LEU A 119 -11.41 -9.73 -5.05
CA LEU A 119 -10.35 -9.08 -4.25
C LEU A 119 -9.11 -9.97 -4.03
N PRO A 120 -9.22 -11.28 -3.71
CA PRO A 120 -8.05 -12.13 -3.56
C PRO A 120 -7.14 -12.16 -4.80
N HIS A 121 -7.72 -12.22 -6.01
CA HIS A 121 -6.95 -12.20 -7.25
C HIS A 121 -6.31 -10.83 -7.52
N GLN A 122 -6.93 -9.72 -7.10
CA GLN A 122 -6.32 -8.39 -7.19
C GLN A 122 -5.09 -8.28 -6.27
N ILE A 123 -5.19 -8.80 -5.05
CA ILE A 123 -4.08 -8.82 -4.09
C ILE A 123 -2.96 -9.71 -4.62
N GLU A 124 -3.27 -10.88 -5.17
CA GLU A 124 -2.29 -11.77 -5.79
C GLU A 124 -1.54 -11.09 -6.95
N ALA A 125 -2.26 -10.41 -7.85
CA ALA A 125 -1.65 -9.65 -8.94
C ALA A 125 -0.72 -8.54 -8.43
N LEU A 126 -1.14 -7.79 -7.41
CA LEU A 126 -0.30 -6.77 -6.75
C LEU A 126 0.97 -7.38 -6.14
N VAL A 127 0.84 -8.51 -5.46
CA VAL A 127 1.98 -9.19 -4.80
C VAL A 127 2.97 -9.71 -5.86
N ASN A 128 2.48 -10.24 -6.98
CA ASN A 128 3.33 -10.69 -8.08
C ASN A 128 4.12 -9.52 -8.69
N GLU A 129 3.47 -8.37 -8.89
CA GLU A 129 4.10 -7.15 -9.41
C GLU A 129 5.23 -6.65 -8.49
N VAL A 130 5.03 -6.71 -7.17
CA VAL A 130 6.06 -6.39 -6.16
C VAL A 130 7.21 -7.41 -6.22
N LYS A 131 6.89 -8.70 -6.34
CA LYS A 131 7.87 -9.79 -6.40
C LYS A 131 8.79 -9.68 -7.62
N GLU A 132 8.23 -9.34 -8.77
CA GLU A 132 9.01 -9.11 -9.99
C GLU A 132 10.04 -8.00 -9.78
N ARG A 133 9.64 -6.85 -9.23
CA ARG A 133 10.56 -5.75 -8.91
C ARG A 133 11.60 -6.13 -7.87
N PHE A 134 11.20 -6.90 -6.87
CA PHE A 134 12.11 -7.38 -5.83
C PHE A 134 13.22 -8.26 -6.43
N ASN A 135 12.87 -9.17 -7.33
CA ASN A 135 13.84 -10.04 -8.00
C ASN A 135 14.79 -9.26 -8.90
N VAL A 136 14.29 -8.27 -9.67
CA VAL A 136 15.13 -7.43 -10.54
C VAL A 136 16.18 -6.65 -9.73
N LEU A 137 15.80 -6.10 -8.58
CA LEU A 137 16.72 -5.34 -7.72
C LEU A 137 17.66 -6.23 -6.89
N SER A 138 17.33 -7.51 -6.73
CA SER A 138 18.13 -8.48 -5.98
C SER A 138 19.08 -9.29 -6.87
N ALA A 139 18.93 -9.21 -8.19
CA ALA A 139 19.86 -9.83 -9.13
C ALA A 139 21.25 -9.17 -9.00
N PRO A 140 22.34 -9.96 -9.02
CA PRO A 140 23.69 -9.39 -9.04
C PRO A 140 23.83 -8.48 -10.27
N LYS A 141 24.29 -7.26 -10.04
CA LYS A 141 24.72 -6.39 -11.15
C LYS A 141 26.01 -6.98 -11.70
N GLU A 142 25.95 -7.52 -12.92
CA GLU A 142 27.14 -7.89 -13.70
C GLU A 142 28.08 -6.69 -13.90
#